data_AF-A0A5B0VSC2-F1
#
_entry.id   AF-A0A5B0VSC2-F1
#
_cell.length_a   1.000
_cell.length_b   1.000
_cell.length_c   1.000
_cell.angle_alpha   90.00
_cell.angle_beta   90.00
_cell.angle_gamma   90.00
#
_symmetry.space_group_name_H-M   'P 1'
#
loop_
_entity.id
_entity.type
_entity.pdbx_description
1 polymer ?
#
loop_
_entity_poly.entity_id
_entity_poly.type
_entity_poly.pdbx_seq_one_letter_code
_entity_poly.pdbx_strand_id
1 'polypeptide(L)'
;MSVDATTGTVTALTVGGEAVITATAADGSGVSADYKVNVTDGKVAYYAFDGNLDDSLQLVGTGQVTGIKIEAPTVGNITYGNGITNQAAVFDGVSGIRLPNGLIDSNTYTVSMWLNPEQLTDATTTFFGAASINSWISFVPQNGGGKTLLWSGEAWYDAVSAMKIPENKWTHVAFAVNNGTVKVYLDGVEQFSGEGFPNVFKNKNGVFALGVNYWDVPYKGMIDELKIYSRALKSDEILTEYNSNVN
;
A
#
# COMPACT_ATOMS: atom_id res chain seq x y z
N MET A 1 21.20 -4.92 19.40
CA MET A 1 20.73 -6.29 19.09
C MET A 1 20.86 -7.14 20.35
N SER A 2 20.18 -8.28 20.42
CA SER A 2 20.52 -9.35 21.36
C SER A 2 20.92 -10.60 20.60
N VAL A 3 21.82 -11.38 21.17
CA VAL A 3 22.24 -12.68 20.63
C VAL A 3 21.92 -13.74 21.68
N ASP A 4 21.13 -14.74 21.31
CA ASP A 4 20.96 -15.94 22.12
C ASP A 4 22.22 -16.81 21.97
N ALA A 5 22.96 -16.99 23.05
CA ALA A 5 24.22 -17.73 23.05
C ALA A 5 24.05 -19.25 22.82
N THR A 6 22.84 -19.78 22.99
CA THR A 6 22.52 -21.21 22.83
C THR A 6 22.08 -21.52 21.41
N THR A 7 21.24 -20.67 20.83
CA THR A 7 20.68 -20.90 19.48
C THR A 7 21.41 -20.15 18.38
N GLY A 8 22.24 -19.15 18.74
CA GLY A 8 22.84 -18.21 17.79
C GLY A 8 21.82 -17.25 17.17
N THR A 9 20.59 -17.19 17.68
CA THR A 9 19.55 -16.29 17.17
C THR A 9 19.93 -14.83 17.45
N VAL A 10 19.93 -14.03 16.38
CA VAL A 10 20.17 -12.59 16.44
C VAL A 10 18.85 -11.85 16.35
N THR A 11 18.54 -11.01 17.35
CA THR A 11 17.31 -10.20 17.40
C THR A 11 17.65 -8.73 17.19
N ALA A 12 17.06 -8.12 16.16
CA ALA A 12 17.14 -6.67 15.95
C ALA A 12 16.36 -5.92 17.04
N LEU A 13 16.83 -4.73 17.42
CA LEU A 13 16.16 -3.91 18.44
C LEU A 13 14.94 -3.17 17.89
N THR A 14 14.94 -2.88 16.59
CA THR A 14 13.88 -2.14 15.90
C THR A 14 13.70 -2.69 14.50
N VAL A 15 12.46 -2.63 14.00
CA VAL A 15 12.15 -2.79 12.58
C VAL A 15 12.90 -1.70 11.78
N GLY A 16 13.46 -2.07 10.62
CA GLY A 16 14.27 -1.18 9.78
C GLY A 16 15.71 -0.99 10.28
N GLY A 17 16.09 -1.60 11.41
CA GLY A 17 17.45 -1.52 11.93
C GLY A 17 18.43 -2.45 11.20
N GLU A 18 19.65 -1.96 10.96
CA GLU A 18 20.77 -2.79 10.52
C GLU A 18 21.32 -3.57 11.72
N ALA A 19 21.39 -4.89 11.59
CA ALA A 19 22.10 -5.78 12.51
C ALA A 19 23.38 -6.27 11.81
N VAL A 20 24.54 -6.01 12.41
CA VAL A 20 25.83 -6.51 11.90
C VAL A 20 26.20 -7.76 12.67
N ILE A 21 26.38 -8.86 11.94
CA ILE A 21 26.90 -10.13 12.48
C ILE A 21 28.38 -10.21 12.10
N THR A 22 29.26 -10.20 13.09
CA THR A 22 30.71 -10.35 12.90
C THR A 22 31.14 -11.77 13.27
N ALA A 23 31.79 -12.46 12.33
CA ALA A 23 32.44 -13.74 12.57
C ALA A 23 33.96 -13.53 12.65
N THR A 24 34.60 -14.01 13.71
CA THR A 24 36.05 -13.88 13.93
C THR A 24 36.72 -15.25 13.99
N ALA A 25 37.84 -15.42 13.29
CA ALA A 25 38.64 -16.64 13.30
C ALA A 25 39.28 -16.89 14.68
N ALA A 26 39.13 -18.11 15.19
CA ALA A 26 39.64 -18.51 16.51
C ALA A 26 41.10 -19.00 16.49
N ASP A 27 41.77 -18.98 15.34
CA ASP A 27 43.14 -19.46 15.13
C ASP A 27 44.24 -18.46 15.57
N GLY A 28 43.83 -17.33 16.18
CA GLY A 28 44.73 -16.27 16.61
C GLY A 28 45.18 -15.33 15.50
N SER A 29 44.69 -15.49 14.26
CA SER A 29 45.00 -14.61 13.12
C SER A 29 44.42 -13.21 13.27
N GLY A 30 43.37 -13.05 14.08
CA GLY A 30 42.62 -11.79 14.20
C GLY A 30 41.74 -11.47 12.98
N VAL A 31 41.57 -12.42 12.04
CA VAL A 31 40.73 -12.23 10.85
C VAL A 31 39.25 -12.24 11.25
N SER A 32 38.47 -11.28 10.74
CA SER A 32 37.01 -11.26 10.89
C SER A 32 36.30 -10.93 9.58
N ALA A 33 35.02 -11.28 9.49
CA ALA A 33 34.12 -10.92 8.40
C ALA A 33 32.77 -10.48 8.96
N ASP A 34 32.19 -9.47 8.32
CA ASP A 34 30.88 -8.93 8.69
C ASP A 34 29.80 -9.33 7.69
N TYR A 35 28.62 -9.62 8.20
CA TYR A 35 27.40 -9.76 7.41
C TYR A 35 26.33 -8.81 7.95
N LYS A 36 25.81 -7.95 7.07
CA LYS A 36 24.77 -6.98 7.39
C LYS A 36 23.40 -7.60 7.11
N VAL A 37 22.55 -7.63 8.14
CA VAL A 37 21.16 -8.09 8.05
C VAL A 37 20.24 -6.92 8.34
N ASN A 38 19.33 -6.62 7.41
CA ASN A 38 18.27 -5.64 7.63
C ASN A 38 17.00 -6.38 8.04
N VAL A 39 16.54 -6.14 9.27
CA VAL A 39 15.27 -6.71 9.76
C VAL A 39 14.17 -5.70 9.49
N THR A 40 13.41 -5.89 8.43
CA THR A 40 12.28 -5.01 8.08
C THR A 40 10.95 -5.73 8.31
N ASP A 41 9.88 -4.96 8.49
CA ASP A 41 8.50 -5.45 8.51
C ASP A 41 7.98 -5.70 7.08
N GLY A 42 8.84 -5.58 6.08
CA GLY A 42 8.51 -5.65 4.66
C GLY A 42 7.89 -4.37 4.10
N LYS A 43 7.76 -3.28 4.88
CA LYS A 43 7.21 -2.01 4.36
C LYS A 43 8.21 -1.38 3.39
N VAL A 44 7.73 -1.05 2.19
CA VAL A 44 8.53 -0.43 1.11
C VAL A 44 8.14 1.01 0.84
N ALA A 45 6.96 1.44 1.28
CA ALA A 45 6.54 2.83 1.24
C ALA A 45 5.54 3.12 2.37
N TYR A 46 5.60 4.34 2.91
CA TYR A 46 4.64 4.87 3.87
C TYR A 46 4.35 6.35 3.58
N TYR A 47 3.17 6.65 3.06
CA TYR A 47 2.72 8.03 2.88
C TYR A 47 1.70 8.35 3.96
N ALA A 48 2.16 9.07 4.99
CA ALA A 48 1.34 9.49 6.13
C ALA A 48 0.44 10.70 5.80
N PHE A 49 0.77 11.46 4.75
CA PHE A 49 0.05 12.69 4.37
C PHE A 49 -0.03 13.77 5.46
N ASP A 50 0.97 13.79 6.34
CA ASP A 50 1.15 14.81 7.37
C ASP A 50 1.69 16.14 6.81
N GLY A 51 0.88 16.77 5.96
CA GLY A 51 1.18 18.06 5.34
C GLY A 51 2.08 18.00 4.10
N ASN A 52 2.46 16.81 3.65
CA ASN A 52 3.29 16.58 2.47
C ASN A 52 2.94 15.25 1.77
N LEU A 53 3.57 15.01 0.61
CA LEU A 53 3.40 13.78 -0.19
C LEU A 53 4.63 12.87 -0.13
N ASP A 54 5.52 13.06 0.85
CA ASP A 54 6.76 12.31 0.96
C ASP A 54 6.51 10.90 1.52
N ASP A 55 7.23 9.92 0.99
CA ASP A 55 7.40 8.65 1.69
C ASP A 55 8.16 8.91 3.01
N SER A 56 7.48 8.66 4.13
CA SER A 56 7.99 8.82 5.49
C SER A 56 9.14 7.87 5.81
N LEU A 57 9.33 6.80 5.02
CA LEU A 57 10.50 5.93 5.12
C LEU A 57 11.70 6.43 4.30
N GLN A 58 11.50 7.43 3.43
CA GLN A 58 12.50 7.97 2.51
C GLN A 58 13.14 6.91 1.58
N LEU A 59 12.36 5.90 1.18
CA LEU A 59 12.83 4.80 0.34
C LEU A 59 12.51 5.03 -1.14
N VAL A 60 11.31 5.54 -1.44
CA VAL A 60 10.79 5.57 -2.82
C VAL A 60 10.58 6.99 -3.38
N GLY A 61 10.66 8.01 -2.52
CA GLY A 61 10.53 9.42 -2.91
C GLY A 61 9.15 10.01 -2.64
N THR A 62 8.82 11.11 -3.34
CA THR A 62 7.61 11.90 -3.08
C THR A 62 6.57 11.75 -4.18
N GLY A 63 5.29 11.76 -3.79
CA GLY A 63 4.16 11.82 -4.71
C GLY A 63 4.08 13.17 -5.41
N GLN A 64 3.43 13.20 -6.57
CA GLN A 64 3.23 14.41 -7.38
C GLN A 64 1.74 14.62 -7.66
N VAL A 65 1.24 15.84 -7.52
CA VAL A 65 -0.17 16.14 -7.81
C VAL A 65 -0.44 16.03 -9.32
N THR A 66 -1.49 15.31 -9.68
CA THR A 66 -1.99 15.20 -11.07
C THR A 66 -3.28 15.97 -11.25
N GLY A 67 -3.69 16.14 -12.52
CA GLY A 67 -5.06 16.48 -12.85
C GLY A 67 -6.01 15.29 -12.79
N ILE A 68 -7.10 15.38 -13.56
CA ILE A 68 -8.21 14.42 -13.60
C ILE A 68 -7.87 12.99 -14.07
N LYS A 69 -6.62 12.75 -14.47
CA LYS A 69 -6.08 11.46 -14.94
C LYS A 69 -4.64 11.33 -14.49
N ILE A 70 -4.16 10.09 -14.40
CA ILE A 70 -2.83 9.72 -13.88
C ILE A 70 -1.62 10.36 -14.61
N GLU A 71 -1.81 10.81 -15.85
CA GLU A 71 -0.80 11.49 -16.67
C GLU A 71 -1.25 12.89 -17.12
N ALA A 72 -2.40 13.38 -16.61
CA ALA A 72 -2.87 14.72 -16.93
C ALA A 72 -2.05 15.78 -16.19
N PRO A 73 -1.84 16.96 -16.81
CA PRO A 73 -1.23 18.09 -16.11
C PRO A 73 -2.05 18.44 -14.87
N THR A 74 -1.37 18.95 -13.84
CA THR A 74 -1.99 19.43 -12.59
C THR A 74 -3.02 20.53 -12.89
N VAL A 75 -4.28 20.32 -12.48
CA VAL A 75 -5.37 21.30 -12.67
C VAL A 75 -6.12 21.64 -11.39
N GLY A 76 -5.98 20.84 -10.33
CA GLY A 76 -6.45 21.16 -8.98
C GLY A 76 -5.32 20.94 -7.97
N ASN A 77 -5.68 20.71 -6.71
CA ASN A 77 -4.72 20.61 -5.62
C ASN A 77 -5.02 19.42 -4.71
N ILE A 78 -3.96 18.89 -4.09
CA ILE A 78 -4.09 18.07 -2.89
C ILE A 78 -3.84 18.99 -1.69
N THR A 79 -4.80 19.02 -0.78
CA THR A 79 -4.70 19.76 0.48
C THR A 79 -4.69 18.78 1.65
N TYR A 80 -4.59 19.28 2.88
CA TYR A 80 -4.50 18.45 4.08
C TYR A 80 -5.58 18.83 5.08
N GLY A 81 -6.27 17.83 5.61
CA GLY A 81 -7.35 17.97 6.59
C GLY A 81 -7.16 17.01 7.77
N ASN A 82 -8.06 17.03 8.76
CA ASN A 82 -7.94 16.16 9.92
C ASN A 82 -8.05 14.67 9.52
N GLY A 83 -6.96 13.93 9.71
CA GLY A 83 -6.84 12.53 9.32
C GLY A 83 -7.40 11.53 10.32
N ILE A 84 -7.22 10.24 10.04
CA ILE A 84 -7.39 9.19 11.06
C ILE A 84 -6.27 9.30 12.10
N THR A 85 -5.06 9.61 11.62
CA THR A 85 -3.92 10.05 12.41
C THR A 85 -3.57 11.45 11.94
N ASN A 86 -3.38 12.42 12.83
CA ASN A 86 -2.89 13.76 12.47
C ASN A 86 -3.62 14.39 11.24
N GLN A 87 -2.98 14.41 10.06
CA GLN A 87 -3.56 14.92 8.82
C GLN A 87 -3.67 13.87 7.72
N ALA A 88 -4.69 14.00 6.87
CA ALA A 88 -4.89 13.19 5.68
C ALA A 88 -4.84 14.03 4.40
N ALA A 89 -4.53 13.40 3.26
CA ALA A 89 -4.62 14.02 1.95
C ALA A 89 -6.10 14.18 1.53
N VAL A 90 -6.48 15.40 1.16
CA VAL A 90 -7.82 15.76 0.70
C VAL A 90 -7.83 15.86 -0.83
N PHE A 91 -8.66 15.03 -1.45
CA PHE A 91 -8.88 14.96 -2.88
C PHE A 91 -10.14 15.74 -3.25
N ASP A 92 -9.98 16.69 -4.18
CA ASP A 92 -11.01 17.64 -4.60
C ASP A 92 -11.99 17.10 -5.66
N GLY A 93 -11.81 15.86 -6.13
CA GLY A 93 -12.58 15.26 -7.21
C GLY A 93 -12.15 15.67 -8.62
N VAL A 94 -11.07 16.47 -8.75
CA VAL A 94 -10.47 16.86 -10.04
C VAL A 94 -8.94 16.65 -10.09
N SER A 95 -8.36 16.16 -8.99
CA SER A 95 -6.93 15.92 -8.81
C SER A 95 -6.65 14.51 -8.29
N GLY A 96 -5.41 14.07 -8.43
CA GLY A 96 -4.91 12.83 -7.85
C GLY A 96 -3.46 12.96 -7.40
N ILE A 97 -2.89 11.87 -6.92
CA ILE A 97 -1.46 11.79 -6.58
C ILE A 97 -0.82 10.73 -7.46
N ARG A 98 0.12 11.11 -8.31
CA ARG A 98 1.05 10.21 -9.00
C ARG A 98 2.11 9.77 -8.01
N LEU A 99 2.18 8.47 -7.75
CA LEU A 99 3.23 7.88 -6.95
C LEU A 99 4.45 7.54 -7.83
N PRO A 100 5.63 7.33 -7.21
CA PRO A 100 6.80 6.79 -7.92
C PRO A 100 6.46 5.50 -8.69
N ASN A 101 7.11 5.29 -9.83
CA ASN A 101 6.93 4.05 -10.58
C ASN A 101 7.62 2.88 -9.87
N GLY A 102 7.17 1.65 -10.13
CA GLY A 102 7.82 0.44 -9.63
C GLY A 102 7.67 0.18 -8.14
N LEU A 103 6.68 0.81 -7.47
CA LEU A 103 6.40 0.57 -6.04
C LEU A 103 6.12 -0.90 -5.70
N ILE A 104 5.54 -1.62 -6.65
CA ILE A 104 5.32 -3.06 -6.58
C ILE A 104 5.91 -3.68 -7.84
N ASP A 105 6.81 -4.64 -7.68
CA ASP A 105 7.52 -5.33 -8.75
C ASP A 105 7.46 -6.87 -8.62
N SER A 106 6.68 -7.36 -7.66
CA SER A 106 6.58 -8.77 -7.28
C SER A 106 5.14 -9.30 -7.39
N ASN A 107 4.97 -10.61 -7.17
CA ASN A 107 3.65 -11.25 -7.03
C ASN A 107 3.27 -11.50 -5.57
N THR A 108 3.90 -10.80 -4.63
CA THR A 108 3.64 -10.95 -3.20
C THR A 108 3.77 -9.58 -2.53
N TYR A 109 2.65 -9.01 -2.12
CA TYR A 109 2.62 -7.65 -1.59
C TYR A 109 1.34 -7.42 -0.78
N THR A 110 1.33 -6.33 -0.02
CA THR A 110 0.13 -5.81 0.65
C THR A 110 0.05 -4.31 0.42
N VAL A 111 -1.16 -3.82 0.15
CA VAL A 111 -1.45 -2.39 0.19
C VAL A 111 -2.49 -2.16 1.29
N SER A 112 -2.27 -1.14 2.10
CA SER A 112 -3.15 -0.74 3.19
C SER A 112 -3.28 0.78 3.21
N MET A 113 -4.49 1.29 3.45
CA MET A 113 -4.77 2.72 3.58
C MET A 113 -6.09 2.94 4.31
N TRP A 114 -6.31 4.17 4.75
CA TRP A 114 -7.59 4.62 5.29
C TRP A 114 -8.31 5.48 4.26
N LEU A 115 -9.61 5.26 4.11
CA LEU A 115 -10.46 5.97 3.15
C LEU A 115 -11.63 6.65 3.87
N ASN A 116 -11.91 7.89 3.50
CA ASN A 116 -13.13 8.61 3.88
C ASN A 116 -13.73 9.29 2.64
N PRO A 117 -14.54 8.58 1.85
CA PRO A 117 -15.09 9.11 0.61
C PRO A 117 -16.17 10.15 0.89
N GLU A 118 -16.09 11.33 0.25
CA GLU A 118 -17.17 12.33 0.31
C GLU A 118 -18.35 11.89 -0.56
N GLN A 119 -18.05 11.22 -1.69
CA GLN A 119 -19.01 10.69 -2.63
C GLN A 119 -18.51 9.36 -3.21
N LEU A 120 -19.44 8.51 -3.65
CA LEU A 120 -19.12 7.26 -4.34
C LEU A 120 -19.59 7.29 -5.79
N THR A 121 -18.63 7.17 -6.69
CA THR A 121 -18.84 7.09 -8.15
C THR A 121 -18.34 5.74 -8.66
N ASP A 122 -19.03 5.22 -9.67
CA ASP A 122 -18.72 3.89 -10.22
C ASP A 122 -17.32 3.86 -10.83
N ALA A 123 -16.58 2.77 -10.57
CA ALA A 123 -15.23 2.50 -11.08
C ALA A 123 -14.13 3.48 -10.65
N THR A 124 -14.46 4.55 -9.93
CA THR A 124 -13.49 5.47 -9.35
C THR A 124 -12.50 4.72 -8.46
N THR A 125 -11.22 4.91 -8.74
CA THR A 125 -10.14 4.27 -7.99
C THR A 125 -9.76 5.06 -6.74
N THR A 126 -9.23 4.35 -5.75
CA THR A 126 -8.48 4.97 -4.64
C THR A 126 -7.01 4.62 -4.76
N PHE A 127 -6.62 3.36 -4.73
CA PHE A 127 -5.30 2.91 -5.14
C PHE A 127 -5.37 2.31 -6.54
N PHE A 128 -4.53 2.82 -7.44
CA PHE A 128 -4.40 2.33 -8.80
C PHE A 128 -2.95 1.97 -9.11
N GLY A 129 -2.74 0.81 -9.71
CA GLY A 129 -1.45 0.38 -10.22
C GLY A 129 -1.61 -0.21 -11.62
N ALA A 130 -0.83 0.25 -12.59
CA ALA A 130 -0.94 -0.19 -13.98
C ALA A 130 0.42 -0.53 -14.58
N ALA A 131 0.49 -1.71 -15.17
CA ALA A 131 1.55 -2.09 -16.10
C ALA A 131 1.34 -1.49 -17.50
N SER A 132 0.08 -1.30 -17.89
CA SER A 132 -0.35 -0.61 -19.11
C SER A 132 -1.81 -0.18 -18.94
N ILE A 133 -2.34 0.57 -19.91
CA ILE A 133 -3.78 0.93 -19.94
C ILE A 133 -4.69 -0.32 -19.91
N ASN A 134 -4.24 -1.48 -20.40
CA ASN A 134 -5.05 -2.69 -20.40
C ASN A 134 -4.77 -3.60 -19.19
N SER A 135 -3.64 -3.43 -18.49
CA SER A 135 -3.13 -4.34 -17.45
C SER A 135 -2.91 -3.57 -16.15
N TRP A 136 -3.84 -3.70 -15.21
CA TRP A 136 -3.90 -2.85 -14.01
C TRP A 136 -4.65 -3.51 -12.87
N ILE A 137 -4.44 -2.98 -11.67
CA ILE A 137 -5.17 -3.28 -10.44
C ILE A 137 -5.74 -1.96 -9.89
N SER A 138 -6.96 -2.01 -9.38
CA SER A 138 -7.67 -0.87 -8.82
C SER A 138 -8.43 -1.28 -7.57
N PHE A 139 -8.21 -0.59 -6.45
CA PHE A 139 -9.15 -0.66 -5.33
C PHE A 139 -10.26 0.35 -5.56
N VAL A 140 -11.49 -0.14 -5.70
CA VAL A 140 -12.65 0.64 -6.12
C VAL A 140 -13.69 0.67 -5.00
N PRO A 141 -13.98 1.84 -4.42
CA PRO A 141 -15.02 2.00 -3.39
C PRO A 141 -16.40 1.52 -3.83
N GLN A 142 -16.75 1.72 -5.11
CA GLN A 142 -18.06 1.33 -5.67
C GLN A 142 -17.95 0.90 -7.13
N ASN A 143 -18.39 -0.31 -7.45
CA ASN A 143 -18.74 -0.73 -8.81
C ASN A 143 -20.21 -0.41 -9.14
N GLY A 144 -20.62 -0.61 -10.39
CA GLY A 144 -22.02 -0.39 -10.83
C GLY A 144 -23.06 -1.28 -10.13
N GLY A 145 -22.65 -2.28 -9.34
CA GLY A 145 -23.52 -3.07 -8.47
C GLY A 145 -23.60 -2.55 -7.03
N GLY A 146 -22.99 -1.41 -6.72
CA GLY A 146 -22.99 -0.83 -5.37
C GLY A 146 -22.07 -1.57 -4.38
N LYS A 147 -21.01 -2.24 -4.86
CA LYS A 147 -20.08 -3.02 -4.03
C LYS A 147 -18.67 -2.46 -4.10
N THR A 148 -17.94 -2.55 -2.98
CA THR A 148 -16.49 -2.34 -2.93
C THR A 148 -15.77 -3.57 -3.45
N LEU A 149 -14.67 -3.39 -4.16
CA LEU A 149 -13.88 -4.50 -4.71
C LEU A 149 -12.43 -4.10 -4.96
N LEU A 150 -11.56 -5.12 -4.95
CA LEU A 150 -10.29 -5.05 -5.65
C LEU A 150 -10.51 -5.62 -7.07
N TRP A 151 -10.16 -4.81 -8.07
CA TRP A 151 -10.45 -5.09 -9.47
C TRP A 151 -9.16 -5.19 -10.28
N SER A 152 -9.09 -6.11 -11.24
CA SER A 152 -7.98 -6.19 -12.19
C SER A 152 -8.47 -6.20 -13.65
N GLY A 153 -7.74 -5.50 -14.52
CA GLY A 153 -7.89 -5.53 -15.98
C GLY A 153 -6.88 -6.47 -16.67
N GLU A 154 -7.09 -6.73 -17.98
CA GLU A 154 -6.41 -7.73 -18.84
C GLU A 154 -6.83 -9.17 -18.55
N ALA A 155 -6.55 -9.65 -17.34
CA ALA A 155 -7.16 -10.84 -16.77
C ALA A 155 -8.21 -10.35 -15.78
N TRP A 156 -9.44 -10.18 -16.27
CA TRP A 156 -10.55 -9.70 -15.46
C TRP A 156 -10.67 -10.51 -14.17
N TYR A 157 -10.59 -9.82 -13.04
CA TYR A 157 -10.71 -10.42 -11.72
C TYR A 157 -11.50 -9.50 -10.81
N ASP A 158 -12.61 -10.00 -10.28
CA ASP A 158 -13.50 -9.27 -9.39
C ASP A 158 -13.42 -9.83 -7.96
N ALA A 159 -12.54 -9.26 -7.14
CA ALA A 159 -12.48 -9.58 -5.71
C ALA A 159 -13.50 -8.72 -4.95
N VAL A 160 -14.79 -9.07 -5.10
CA VAL A 160 -15.91 -8.30 -4.56
C VAL A 160 -16.02 -8.52 -3.05
N SER A 161 -15.93 -7.44 -2.29
CA SER A 161 -16.13 -7.45 -0.85
C SER A 161 -17.60 -7.74 -0.49
N ALA A 162 -17.82 -8.47 0.60
CA ALA A 162 -19.16 -8.69 1.15
C ALA A 162 -19.86 -7.36 1.52
N MET A 163 -19.09 -6.39 2.02
CA MET A 163 -19.55 -5.06 2.42
C MET A 163 -19.14 -3.96 1.43
N LYS A 164 -19.89 -2.87 1.46
CA LYS A 164 -19.60 -1.62 0.77
C LYS A 164 -19.08 -0.61 1.79
N ILE A 165 -18.01 0.11 1.47
CA ILE A 165 -17.54 1.21 2.34
C ILE A 165 -18.56 2.37 2.31
N PRO A 166 -18.87 3.00 3.45
CA PRO A 166 -19.79 4.13 3.53
C PRO A 166 -19.13 5.46 3.11
N GLU A 167 -19.97 6.41 2.69
CA GLU A 167 -19.58 7.82 2.55
C GLU A 167 -19.40 8.47 3.93
N ASN A 168 -18.52 9.47 3.99
CA ASN A 168 -18.28 10.36 5.13
C ASN A 168 -17.90 9.62 6.43
N LYS A 169 -17.27 8.45 6.31
CA LYS A 169 -16.75 7.69 7.45
C LYS A 169 -15.44 7.00 7.07
N TRP A 170 -14.45 7.13 7.94
CA TRP A 170 -13.19 6.40 7.86
C TRP A 170 -13.43 4.89 7.83
N THR A 171 -12.86 4.23 6.83
CA THR A 171 -12.80 2.77 6.70
C THR A 171 -11.36 2.39 6.40
N HIS A 172 -10.81 1.46 7.16
CA HIS A 172 -9.50 0.89 6.85
C HIS A 172 -9.68 -0.13 5.73
N VAL A 173 -8.85 -0.06 4.70
CA VAL A 173 -8.87 -1.01 3.60
C VAL A 173 -7.49 -1.60 3.42
N ALA A 174 -7.43 -2.92 3.26
CA ALA A 174 -6.19 -3.60 2.92
C ALA A 174 -6.45 -4.73 1.93
N PHE A 175 -5.48 -5.01 1.07
CA PHE A 175 -5.47 -6.22 0.28
C PHE A 175 -4.07 -6.83 0.24
N ALA A 176 -4.02 -8.14 0.43
CA ALA A 176 -2.78 -8.92 0.45
C ALA A 176 -2.81 -9.93 -0.70
N VAL A 177 -1.77 -9.91 -1.53
CA VAL A 177 -1.56 -10.83 -2.64
C VAL A 177 -0.37 -11.71 -2.31
N ASN A 178 -0.53 -13.02 -2.43
CA ASN A 178 0.52 -14.01 -2.25
C ASN A 178 0.47 -15.04 -3.37
N ASN A 179 1.24 -14.82 -4.42
CA ASN A 179 1.42 -15.76 -5.53
C ASN A 179 0.09 -16.25 -6.16
N GLY A 180 -0.84 -15.34 -6.39
CA GLY A 180 -2.15 -15.62 -6.98
C GLY A 180 -3.28 -15.79 -5.96
N THR A 181 -2.96 -16.08 -4.69
CA THR A 181 -3.94 -15.95 -3.61
C THR A 181 -4.13 -14.47 -3.30
N VAL A 182 -5.37 -14.00 -3.22
CA VAL A 182 -5.71 -12.62 -2.86
C VAL A 182 -6.71 -12.60 -1.71
N LYS A 183 -6.51 -11.69 -0.78
CA LYS A 183 -7.43 -11.40 0.31
C LYS A 183 -7.69 -9.90 0.39
N VAL A 184 -8.94 -9.53 0.63
CA VAL A 184 -9.37 -8.14 0.84
C VAL A 184 -9.97 -8.00 2.23
N TYR A 185 -9.62 -6.92 2.91
CA TYR A 185 -10.01 -6.64 4.28
C TYR A 185 -10.60 -5.24 4.37
N LEU A 186 -11.65 -5.11 5.18
CA LEU A 186 -12.23 -3.83 5.58
C LEU A 186 -12.29 -3.79 7.11
N ASP A 187 -11.82 -2.71 7.73
CA ASP A 187 -11.74 -2.53 9.19
C ASP A 187 -11.09 -3.73 9.90
N GLY A 188 -9.99 -4.23 9.34
CA GLY A 188 -9.26 -5.39 9.86
C GLY A 188 -9.92 -6.76 9.63
N VAL A 189 -11.13 -6.82 9.06
CA VAL A 189 -11.89 -8.07 8.87
C VAL A 189 -11.85 -8.50 7.41
N GLU A 190 -11.52 -9.78 7.16
CA GLU A 190 -11.53 -10.37 5.81
C GLU A 190 -12.93 -10.30 5.19
N GLN A 191 -13.01 -9.70 4.01
CA GLN A 191 -14.24 -9.55 3.21
C GLN A 191 -14.25 -10.42 1.95
N PHE A 192 -13.07 -10.86 1.51
CA PHE A 192 -12.90 -11.71 0.35
C PHE A 192 -11.61 -12.52 0.47
N SER A 193 -11.64 -13.76 0.00
CA SER A 193 -10.46 -14.60 -0.23
C SER A 193 -10.66 -15.38 -1.53
N GLY A 194 -9.66 -15.37 -2.40
CA GLY A 194 -9.73 -16.04 -3.70
C GLY A 194 -8.36 -16.42 -4.24
N GLU A 195 -8.37 -17.24 -5.28
CA GLU A 195 -7.17 -17.72 -5.98
C GLU A 195 -7.15 -17.22 -7.43
N GLY A 196 -6.01 -17.35 -8.11
CA GLY A 196 -5.88 -16.99 -9.52
C GLY A 196 -5.82 -15.49 -9.80
N PHE A 197 -5.53 -14.68 -8.77
CA PHE A 197 -5.34 -13.23 -8.94
C PHE A 197 -4.13 -12.96 -9.84
N PRO A 198 -4.23 -12.04 -10.82
CA PRO A 198 -3.21 -11.87 -11.84
C PRO A 198 -1.94 -11.18 -11.31
N ASN A 199 -0.80 -11.61 -11.85
CA ASN A 199 0.48 -10.97 -11.60
C ASN A 199 0.73 -9.81 -12.58
N VAL A 200 0.10 -8.66 -12.31
CA VAL A 200 0.14 -7.49 -13.20
C VAL A 200 1.54 -6.87 -13.27
N PHE A 201 2.29 -6.85 -12.17
CA PHE A 201 3.52 -6.07 -12.03
C PHE A 201 4.82 -6.83 -12.32
N LYS A 202 4.75 -8.12 -12.70
CA LYS A 202 5.94 -8.96 -12.95
C LYS A 202 6.94 -8.29 -13.90
N ASN A 203 8.11 -7.93 -13.39
CA ASN A 203 9.22 -7.34 -14.18
C ASN A 203 8.85 -6.05 -14.92
N LYS A 204 7.83 -5.31 -14.46
CA LYS A 204 7.38 -4.08 -15.10
C LYS A 204 7.58 -2.89 -14.16
N ASN A 205 8.09 -1.80 -14.71
CA ASN A 205 8.13 -0.50 -14.02
C ASN A 205 6.72 0.12 -14.02
N GLY A 206 5.81 -0.48 -13.26
CA GLY A 206 4.40 -0.10 -13.20
C GLY A 206 4.20 1.35 -12.74
N VAL A 207 3.12 1.95 -13.21
CA VAL A 207 2.67 3.29 -12.82
C VAL A 207 1.69 3.16 -11.67
N PHE A 208 1.83 3.98 -10.63
CA PHE A 208 0.97 3.94 -9.45
C PHE A 208 0.39 5.32 -9.16
N ALA A 209 -0.86 5.38 -8.70
CA ALA A 209 -1.49 6.62 -8.29
C ALA A 209 -2.56 6.41 -7.24
N LEU A 210 -2.91 7.53 -6.59
CA LEU A 210 -4.07 7.65 -5.74
C LEU A 210 -5.14 8.53 -6.36
N GLY A 211 -6.39 8.09 -6.23
CA GLY A 211 -7.59 8.84 -6.58
C GLY A 211 -7.85 9.03 -8.08
N VAL A 212 -6.94 8.61 -8.96
CA VAL A 212 -7.08 8.76 -10.41
C VAL A 212 -6.61 7.52 -11.16
N ASN A 213 -7.26 7.24 -12.29
CA ASN A 213 -6.84 6.23 -13.27
C ASN A 213 -6.85 6.85 -14.68
N TYR A 214 -7.01 6.02 -15.72
CA TYR A 214 -7.02 6.46 -17.13
C TYR A 214 -8.39 6.89 -17.66
N TRP A 215 -9.50 6.64 -16.95
CA TRP A 215 -10.85 6.78 -17.52
C TRP A 215 -11.82 7.51 -16.60
N ASP A 216 -11.88 7.08 -15.36
CA ASP A 216 -13.01 7.35 -14.47
C ASP A 216 -12.88 8.70 -13.78
N VAL A 217 -13.98 9.15 -13.18
CA VAL A 217 -14.01 10.39 -12.39
C VAL A 217 -13.04 10.26 -11.22
N PRO A 218 -12.22 11.28 -10.92
CA PRO A 218 -11.32 11.24 -9.77
C PRO A 218 -12.06 11.07 -8.45
N TYR A 219 -11.38 10.44 -7.49
CA TYR A 219 -11.82 10.32 -6.12
C TYR A 219 -12.01 11.69 -5.48
N LYS A 220 -13.06 11.80 -4.66
CA LYS A 220 -13.33 12.97 -3.83
C LYS A 220 -13.55 12.51 -2.40
N GLY A 221 -12.77 13.06 -1.47
CA GLY A 221 -12.74 12.63 -0.09
C GLY A 221 -11.32 12.66 0.45
N MET A 222 -11.06 11.88 1.50
CA MET A 222 -9.75 11.82 2.14
C MET A 222 -9.14 10.41 2.00
N ILE A 223 -7.81 10.37 1.85
CA ILE A 223 -7.00 9.16 1.97
C ILE A 223 -5.91 9.43 2.99
N ASP A 224 -5.68 8.46 3.86
CA ASP A 224 -4.69 8.54 4.92
C ASP A 224 -3.85 7.27 5.02
N GLU A 225 -2.65 7.38 5.60
CA GLU A 225 -1.81 6.26 6.04
C GLU A 225 -1.56 5.18 4.96
N LEU A 226 -1.26 5.57 3.71
CA LEU A 226 -0.94 4.60 2.66
C LEU A 226 0.36 3.86 3.00
N LYS A 227 0.26 2.54 3.17
CA LYS A 227 1.39 1.64 3.41
C LYS A 227 1.43 0.56 2.33
N ILE A 228 2.62 0.32 1.79
CA ILE A 228 2.88 -0.74 0.82
C ILE A 228 3.93 -1.67 1.39
N TYR A 229 3.68 -2.98 1.32
CA TYR A 229 4.56 -4.03 1.80
C TYR A 229 4.99 -4.94 0.65
N SER A 230 6.25 -5.37 0.63
CA SER A 230 6.81 -6.37 -0.31
C SER A 230 6.48 -7.82 0.08
N ARG A 231 5.53 -8.01 1.00
CA ARG A 231 5.02 -9.30 1.44
C ARG A 231 3.52 -9.26 1.65
N ALA A 232 2.89 -10.44 1.65
CA ALA A 232 1.52 -10.59 2.10
C ALA A 232 1.45 -10.54 3.63
N LEU A 233 0.75 -9.56 4.19
CA LEU A 233 0.44 -9.50 5.61
C LEU A 233 -0.59 -10.59 5.95
N LYS A 234 -0.43 -11.17 7.14
CA LYS A 234 -1.42 -12.07 7.72
C LYS A 234 -2.58 -11.28 8.31
N SER A 235 -3.72 -11.96 8.52
CA SER A 235 -4.95 -11.33 9.01
C SER A 235 -4.79 -10.70 10.40
N ASP A 236 -3.97 -11.28 11.28
CA ASP A 236 -3.63 -10.73 12.60
C ASP A 236 -2.75 -9.47 12.50
N GLU A 237 -1.83 -9.42 11.54
CA GLU A 237 -1.03 -8.23 11.25
C GLU A 237 -1.90 -7.09 10.71
N ILE A 238 -2.83 -7.39 9.81
CA ILE A 238 -3.78 -6.40 9.26
C ILE A 238 -4.72 -5.87 10.36
N LEU A 239 -5.22 -6.76 11.22
CA LEU A 239 -6.03 -6.34 12.37
C LEU A 239 -5.24 -5.47 13.35
N THR A 240 -3.95 -5.78 13.56
CA THR A 240 -3.06 -4.95 14.39
C THR A 240 -2.86 -3.57 13.77
N GLU A 241 -2.68 -3.51 12.44
CA GLU A 241 -2.55 -2.24 11.72
C GLU A 241 -3.80 -1.38 11.86
N TYR A 242 -4.98 -1.96 11.61
CA TYR A 242 -6.27 -1.29 11.85
C TYR A 242 -6.36 -0.72 13.27
N ASN A 243 -6.09 -1.54 14.28
CA ASN A 243 -6.17 -1.14 15.68
C ASN A 243 -5.15 -0.05 16.06
N SER A 244 -4.02 0.06 15.35
CA SER A 244 -2.98 1.05 15.66
C SER A 244 -3.38 2.50 15.35
N ASN A 245 -4.34 2.71 14.44
CA ASN A 245 -4.80 4.04 14.03
C ASN A 245 -6.13 4.47 14.69
N VAL A 246 -6.85 3.57 15.35
CA VAL A 246 -8.16 3.85 15.97
C VAL A 246 -8.13 3.96 17.50
N ASN A 247 -6.96 3.71 18.11
CA ASN A 247 -6.77 3.79 19.55
C ASN A 247 -6.16 5.13 19.98
#